data_AF-A0A287CXL4-F1
#
_entry.id   AF-A0A287CXL4-F1
#
_cell.length_a   1.000
_cell.length_b   1.000
_cell.length_c   1.000
_cell.angle_alpha   90.00
_cell.angle_beta   90.00
_cell.angle_gamma   90.00
#
_symmetry.space_group_name_H-M   'P 1'
#
loop_
_entity.id
_entity.type
_entity.pdbx_description
1 polymer ?
#
loop_
_entity_poly.entity_id
_entity_poly.type
_entity_poly.pdbx_seq_one_letter_code
_entity_poly.pdbx_strand_id
1 'polypeptide(L)'
;MKVVEIITEIWHPNVDKNGDDCISDKYGYEKSEERWLPTHTVGTITITVISILADHNGESPAKEWKEDRNGEFKRKAARRARKSRETAFE
;
A
#
# COMPACT_ATOMS: atom_id res chain seq x y z
N MET A 1 15.02 10.29 3.49
CA MET A 1 13.98 9.35 3.01
C MET A 1 12.93 9.26 4.11
N LYS A 2 11.75 9.84 3.92
CA LYS A 2 10.67 9.69 4.90
C LYS A 2 9.85 8.48 4.47
N VAL A 3 9.73 7.51 5.37
CA VAL A 3 9.04 6.24 5.15
C VAL A 3 7.63 6.38 5.72
N VAL A 4 6.62 5.98 4.96
CA VAL A 4 5.27 5.75 5.49
C VAL A 4 5.20 4.28 5.87
N GLU A 5 4.88 4.02 7.13
CA GLU A 5 4.72 2.66 7.66
C GLU A 5 3.25 2.41 7.98
N ILE A 6 2.70 1.33 7.43
CA ILE A 6 1.35 0.88 7.75
C ILE A 6 1.45 -0.12 8.91
N ILE A 7 1.18 0.38 10.12
CA ILE A 7 1.27 -0.43 11.35
C ILE A 7 0.18 -1.52 11.38
N THR A 8 -0.99 -1.20 10.84
CA THR A 8 -2.13 -2.13 10.81
C THR A 8 -1.90 -3.23 9.78
N GLU A 9 -2.17 -4.48 10.16
CA GLU A 9 -2.06 -5.61 9.26
C GLU A 9 -2.94 -5.43 7.99
N ILE A 10 -2.29 -5.33 6.83
CA ILE A 10 -2.93 -5.09 5.53
C ILE A 10 -2.60 -6.21 4.54
N TRP A 11 -3.50 -6.46 3.59
CA TRP A 11 -3.25 -7.35 2.45
C TRP A 11 -3.27 -6.51 1.18
N HIS A 12 -2.10 -6.10 0.72
CA HIS A 12 -1.95 -5.21 -0.43
C HIS A 12 -0.75 -5.65 -1.30
N PRO A 13 -0.81 -5.56 -2.64
CA PRO A 13 0.29 -5.97 -3.51
C PRO A 13 1.59 -5.22 -3.22
N ASN A 14 1.50 -3.94 -2.83
CA ASN A 14 2.66 -3.12 -2.52
C ASN A 14 3.12 -3.24 -1.06
N VAL A 15 2.52 -4.08 -0.22
CA VAL A 15 2.92 -4.19 1.19
C VAL A 15 3.39 -5.61 1.47
N ASP A 16 4.65 -5.75 1.92
CA ASP A 16 5.20 -7.05 2.29
C ASP A 16 4.52 -7.60 3.57
N LYS A 17 4.70 -8.90 3.83
CA LYS A 17 4.20 -9.60 5.03
C LYS A 17 4.68 -8.99 6.34
N ASN A 18 5.74 -8.17 6.31
CA ASN A 18 6.28 -7.45 7.46
C ASN A 18 5.66 -6.05 7.66
N GLY A 19 4.77 -5.59 6.79
CA GLY A 19 4.15 -4.24 6.87
C GLY A 19 4.95 -3.13 6.20
N ASP A 20 6.13 -3.44 5.65
CA ASP A 20 6.91 -2.51 4.83
C ASP A 20 6.21 -2.27 3.49
N ASP A 21 5.93 -1.00 3.20
CA ASP A 21 5.38 -0.56 1.91
C ASP A 21 6.51 -0.46 0.87
N CYS A 22 6.29 -1.04 -0.31
CA CYS A 22 7.21 -1.09 -1.45
C CYS A 22 7.39 0.28 -2.13
N ILE A 23 6.84 1.35 -1.56
CA ILE A 23 7.08 2.75 -1.98
C ILE A 23 8.48 3.22 -1.56
N SER A 24 9.19 2.46 -0.72
CA SER A 24 10.57 2.81 -0.40
C SER A 24 11.49 2.65 -1.63
N ASP A 25 12.31 3.68 -1.86
CA ASP A 25 13.42 3.80 -2.85
C ASP A 25 14.37 2.56 -2.91
N LYS A 26 14.19 1.59 -1.99
CA LYS A 26 14.88 0.29 -1.92
C LYS A 26 14.73 -0.57 -3.18
N TYR A 27 13.65 -0.43 -3.93
CA TYR A 27 13.38 -1.29 -5.09
C TYR A 27 13.62 -0.60 -6.45
N GLY A 28 13.95 0.69 -6.46
CA GLY A 28 14.39 1.41 -7.68
C GLY A 28 13.33 1.63 -8.76
N TYR A 29 12.04 1.49 -8.42
CA TYR A 29 10.93 1.60 -9.38
C TYR A 29 10.34 3.02 -9.51
N GLU A 30 10.71 3.97 -8.63
CA GLU A 30 10.23 5.35 -8.72
C GLU A 30 10.98 6.14 -9.78
N LYS A 31 10.24 6.80 -10.68
CA LYS A 31 10.84 7.82 -11.54
C LYS A 31 11.32 8.99 -10.68
N SER A 32 12.34 9.70 -11.16
CA SER A 32 12.84 10.90 -10.48
C SER A 32 11.74 11.94 -10.23
N GLU A 33 10.71 12.00 -11.08
CA GLU A 33 9.56 12.90 -10.91
C GLU A 33 8.56 12.45 -9.83
N GLU A 34 8.59 11.17 -9.43
CA GLU A 34 7.67 10.59 -8.44
C GLU A 34 8.24 10.67 -7.02
N ARG A 35 9.50 11.11 -6.89
CA ARG A 35 10.18 11.26 -5.61
C ARG A 35 9.61 12.39 -4.76
N TRP A 36 9.82 12.26 -3.45
CA TRP A 36 9.48 13.27 -2.47
C TRP A 36 10.10 14.65 -2.77
N LEU A 37 9.24 15.65 -2.97
CA LEU A 37 9.63 17.05 -3.08
C LEU A 37 9.32 17.81 -1.77
N PRO A 38 10.11 18.84 -1.41
CA PRO A 38 9.84 19.68 -0.25
C PRO A 38 8.49 20.41 -0.28
N THR A 39 7.85 20.47 -1.45
CA THR A 39 6.54 21.07 -1.68
C THR A 39 5.38 20.16 -1.27
N HIS A 40 5.62 18.87 -1.04
CA HIS A 40 4.58 17.95 -0.60
C HIS A 40 4.12 18.26 0.83
N THR A 41 2.82 18.25 1.02
CA THR A 41 2.16 18.44 2.32
C THR A 41 1.62 17.11 2.80
N VAL A 42 1.30 16.99 4.09
CA VAL A 42 0.63 15.79 4.65
C VAL A 42 -0.58 15.39 3.80
N GLY A 43 -1.38 16.34 3.33
CA GLY A 43 -2.53 16.07 2.48
C GLY A 43 -2.16 15.42 1.15
N THR A 44 -1.11 15.91 0.47
CA THR A 44 -0.65 15.29 -0.79
C THR A 44 -0.05 13.89 -0.54
N ILE A 45 0.63 13.68 0.59
CA ILE A 45 1.10 12.35 1.02
C ILE A 45 -0.07 11.39 1.16
N THR A 46 -1.11 11.81 1.90
CA THR A 46 -2.28 10.99 2.18
C THR A 46 -3.03 10.63 0.90
N ILE A 47 -3.18 11.57 -0.04
CA ILE A 47 -3.78 11.30 -1.35
C ILE A 47 -2.96 10.26 -2.11
N THR A 48 -1.64 10.38 -2.14
CA THR A 48 -0.77 9.40 -2.81
C THR A 48 -0.93 8.00 -2.20
N VAL A 49 -0.96 7.89 -0.87
CA VAL A 49 -1.19 6.60 -0.19
C VAL A 49 -2.55 6.01 -0.56
N ILE A 50 -3.62 6.82 -0.58
CA ILE A 50 -4.95 6.36 -1.01
C ILE A 50 -4.93 5.85 -2.45
N SER A 51 -4.27 6.57 -3.36
CA SER A 51 -4.15 6.19 -4.77
C SER A 51 -3.44 4.84 -4.93
N ILE A 52 -2.35 4.63 -4.18
CA ILE A 52 -1.58 3.38 -4.21
C ILE A 52 -2.40 2.20 -3.67
N LEU A 53 -3.23 2.44 -2.65
CA LEU A 53 -4.14 1.42 -2.11
C LEU A 53 -5.31 1.10 -3.06
N ALA A 54 -5.72 2.06 -3.87
CA ALA A 54 -6.85 1.92 -4.79
C ALA A 54 -6.46 1.25 -6.11
N ASP A 55 -5.30 1.61 -6.66
CA ASP A 55 -4.78 1.04 -7.89
C ASP A 55 -3.28 0.73 -7.76
N HIS A 56 -2.93 -0.42 -8.32
CA HIS A 56 -1.57 -0.91 -8.24
C HIS A 56 -0.72 -0.29 -9.35
N ASN A 57 0.43 0.30 -8.99
CA ASN A 57 1.48 0.63 -9.94
C ASN A 57 2.16 -0.66 -10.45
N GLY A 58 1.52 -1.39 -11.38
CA GLY A 58 2.00 -2.42 -12.34
C GLY A 58 3.01 -3.54 -11.98
N GLU A 59 3.97 -3.28 -11.10
CA GLU A 59 5.23 -3.97 -10.93
C GLU A 59 5.35 -4.74 -9.58
N SER A 60 4.24 -5.04 -8.89
CA SER A 60 4.26 -5.84 -7.64
C SER A 60 4.34 -7.35 -7.91
N PRO A 61 5.06 -8.11 -7.04
CA PRO A 61 5.17 -9.56 -7.09
C PRO A 61 3.93 -10.34 -6.62
N ALA A 62 2.82 -9.69 -6.21
CA ALA A 62 1.65 -10.39 -5.69
C ALA A 62 0.86 -11.10 -6.82
N LYS A 63 1.29 -12.32 -7.15
CA LYS A 63 0.67 -13.23 -8.14
C LYS A 63 -0.86 -13.33 -7.97
N GLU A 64 -1.33 -13.39 -6.73
CA GLU A 64 -2.75 -13.48 -6.39
C GLU A 64 -3.59 -12.26 -6.84
N TRP A 65 -3.02 -11.05 -6.85
CA TRP A 65 -3.71 -9.86 -7.36
C TRP A 65 -3.90 -9.93 -8.88
N LYS A 66 -2.88 -10.41 -9.60
CA LYS A 66 -2.89 -10.54 -11.07
C LYS A 66 -3.80 -11.69 -11.52
N GLU A 67 -3.83 -12.80 -10.77
CA GLU A 67 -4.55 -14.02 -11.15
C GLU A 67 -6.00 -14.08 -10.63
N ASP A 68 -6.28 -13.57 -9.43
CA ASP A 68 -7.61 -13.66 -8.81
C ASP A 68 -7.96 -12.44 -7.94
N ARG A 69 -8.01 -11.27 -8.60
CA ARG A 69 -8.34 -10.00 -7.94
C ARG A 69 -9.66 -10.04 -7.18
N ASN A 70 -10.69 -10.66 -7.75
CA ASN A 70 -12.06 -10.62 -7.23
C ASN A 70 -12.42 -11.80 -6.33
N GLY A 71 -11.61 -12.87 -6.30
CA GLY A 71 -11.80 -14.04 -5.44
C GLY A 71 -10.98 -13.93 -4.16
N GLU A 72 -9.92 -14.72 -4.05
CA GLU A 72 -9.14 -14.87 -2.80
C GLU A 72 -8.46 -13.57 -2.38
N PHE A 73 -7.95 -12.77 -3.33
CA PHE A 73 -7.35 -11.48 -3.01
C PHE A 73 -8.36 -10.57 -2.29
N LYS A 74 -9.54 -10.38 -2.90
CA LYS A 74 -10.60 -9.53 -2.34
C LYS A 74 -11.07 -10.05 -0.98
N ARG A 75 -11.18 -11.37 -0.80
CA ARG A 75 -11.57 -11.98 0.48
C ARG A 75 -10.56 -11.68 1.58
N LYS A 76 -9.26 -11.82 1.31
CA LYS A 76 -8.19 -11.52 2.28
C LYS A 76 -8.14 -10.03 2.62
N ALA A 77 -8.17 -9.16 1.61
CA ALA A 77 -8.22 -7.71 1.80
C ALA A 77 -9.44 -7.29 2.64
N ALA A 78 -10.63 -7.81 2.33
CA ALA A 78 -11.84 -7.53 3.09
C ALA A 78 -11.76 -8.01 4.55
N ARG A 79 -11.13 -9.18 4.79
CA ARG A 79 -10.90 -9.68 6.16
C ARG A 79 -10.00 -8.75 6.96
N ARG A 80 -8.93 -8.23 6.37
CA ARG A 80 -8.03 -7.24 7.01
C ARG A 80 -8.76 -5.93 7.30
N ALA A 81 -9.52 -5.43 6.33
CA ALA A 81 -10.32 -4.21 6.50
C ALA A 81 -11.41 -4.36 7.58
N ARG A 82 -11.96 -5.56 7.80
CA ARG A 82 -12.89 -5.79 8.91
C ARG A 82 -12.18 -5.77 10.26
N LYS A 83 -11.05 -6.46 10.37
CA LYS A 83 -10.24 -6.52 11.59
C LYS A 83 -9.74 -5.13 12.01
N SER A 84 -9.34 -4.28 11.06
CA SER A 84 -8.90 -2.92 11.37
C SER A 84 -10.01 -2.05 11.98
N ARG A 85 -11.27 -2.33 11.66
CA ARG A 85 -12.42 -1.65 12.28
C ARG A 85 -12.64 -2.12 13.71
N GLU A 86 -12.40 -3.39 14.01
CA GLU A 86 -12.54 -3.93 15.37
C GLU A 86 -11.53 -3.25 16.30
N THR A 87 -10.27 -3.10 15.88
CA THR A 87 -9.22 -2.41 16.66
C THR A 87 -9.32 -0.88 16.66
N ALA A 88 -10.12 -0.28 15.78
CA ALA A 88 -10.22 1.19 15.68
C ALA A 88 -11.13 1.80 16.77
N PHE A 89 -11.95 0.99 17.43
CA PHE A 89 -12.92 1.42 18.43
C PHE A 89 -12.75 0.71 19.78
N GLU A 90 -11.67 -0.06 19.95
CA GLU A 90 -11.13 -0.44 21.26
C GLU A 90 -10.31 0.71 21.85
#